data_AF-A0A2U1T1V1-F1
#
_entry.id   AF-A0A2U1T1V1-F1
#
_cell.length_a   1.000
_cell.length_b   1.000
_cell.length_c   1.000
_cell.angle_alpha   90.00
_cell.angle_beta   90.00
_cell.angle_gamma   90.00
#
_symmetry.space_group_name_H-M   'P 1'
#
loop_
_entity.id
_entity.type
_entity.pdbx_description
1 polymer ?
#
loop_
_entity_poly.entity_id
_entity_poly.type
_entity_poly.pdbx_seq_one_letter_code
_entity_poly.pdbx_strand_id
1 'polypeptide(L)'
;MAEERNRMLDALRLQRQLLAVEMSRLDAAIRYLPPVPPRAWLGPAQTQYWLRMMLIRSEASKAHAELGRAVAATIQAETTMAGRG
;
A
#
# COMPACT_ATOMS: atom_id res chain seq x y z
N MET A 1 -22.07 -24.23 -9.49
CA MET A 1 -22.38 -22.79 -9.39
C MET A 1 -22.08 -22.25 -7.99
N ALA A 2 -22.66 -22.81 -6.91
CA ALA A 2 -22.41 -22.32 -5.54
C ALA A 2 -20.99 -22.59 -5.00
N GLU A 3 -20.42 -23.78 -5.22
CA GLU A 3 -19.04 -24.10 -4.79
C GLU A 3 -17.98 -23.23 -5.48
N GLU A 4 -18.12 -22.99 -6.78
CA GLU A 4 -17.20 -22.16 -7.54
C GLU A 4 -17.22 -20.71 -7.04
N ARG A 5 -18.42 -20.18 -6.75
CA ARG A 5 -18.58 -18.87 -6.11
C ARG A 5 -17.89 -18.80 -4.74
N ASN A 6 -18.00 -19.84 -3.92
CA ASN A 6 -17.34 -19.89 -2.62
C ASN A 6 -15.81 -19.89 -2.76
N ARG A 7 -15.25 -20.67 -3.69
CA ARG A 7 -13.80 -20.66 -3.99
C ARG A 7 -13.33 -19.28 -4.46
N MET A 8 -14.08 -18.62 -5.33
CA MET A 8 -13.76 -17.26 -5.81
C MET A 8 -13.81 -16.22 -4.67
N LEU A 9 -14.79 -16.32 -3.77
CA LEU A 9 -14.88 -15.45 -2.59
C LEU A 9 -13.69 -15.66 -1.64
N ASP A 10 -13.28 -16.91 -1.41
CA ASP A 10 -12.13 -17.21 -0.56
C ASP A 10 -10.82 -16.73 -1.18
N ALA A 11 -10.67 -16.84 -2.52
CA ALA A 11 -9.54 -16.28 -3.24
C ALA A 11 -9.45 -14.75 -3.11
N LEU A 12 -10.57 -14.04 -3.25
CA LEU A 12 -10.60 -12.58 -3.05
C LEU A 12 -10.26 -12.17 -1.62
N ARG A 13 -10.80 -12.89 -0.63
CA ARG A 13 -10.50 -12.64 0.79
C ARG A 13 -9.01 -12.82 1.08
N LEU A 14 -8.42 -13.88 0.55
CA LEU A 14 -6.97 -14.13 0.66
C LEU A 14 -6.18 -13.02 0.00
N GLN A 15 -6.54 -12.64 -1.24
CA GLN A 15 -5.88 -11.53 -1.94
C GLN A 15 -5.95 -10.23 -1.15
N ARG A 16 -7.11 -9.91 -0.56
CA ARG A 16 -7.28 -8.73 0.30
C ARG A 16 -6.37 -8.78 1.52
N GLN A 17 -6.27 -9.93 2.20
CA GLN A 17 -5.38 -10.11 3.34
C GLN A 17 -3.92 -9.88 2.96
N LEU A 18 -3.47 -10.43 1.82
CA LEU A 18 -2.10 -10.24 1.33
C LEU A 18 -1.82 -8.75 1.02
N LEU A 19 -2.73 -8.07 0.34
CA LEU A 19 -2.61 -6.63 0.07
C LEU A 19 -2.57 -5.80 1.35
N ALA A 20 -3.38 -6.14 2.35
CA ALA A 20 -3.36 -5.46 3.65
C ALA A 20 -2.03 -5.65 4.41
N VAL A 21 -1.42 -6.84 4.32
CA VAL A 21 -0.08 -7.11 4.88
C VAL A 21 0.98 -6.26 4.18
N GLU A 22 0.94 -6.15 2.85
CA GLU A 22 1.88 -5.31 2.10
C GLU A 22 1.70 -3.81 2.43
N MET A 23 0.46 -3.34 2.59
CA MET A 23 0.21 -1.97 3.06
C MET A 23 0.83 -1.72 4.44
N SER A 24 0.66 -2.66 5.38
CA SER A 24 1.22 -2.55 6.73
C SER A 24 2.76 -2.52 6.72
N ARG A 25 3.39 -3.35 5.88
CA ARG A 25 4.85 -3.35 5.68
C ARG A 25 5.34 -2.00 5.14
N LEU A 26 4.61 -1.43 4.17
CA LEU A 26 4.94 -0.15 3.57
C LEU A 26 4.76 1.01 4.55
N ASP A 27 3.68 1.00 5.35
CA ASP A 27 3.44 1.97 6.42
C ASP A 27 4.54 1.94 7.49
N ALA A 28 5.00 0.74 7.86
CA ALA A 28 6.14 0.59 8.75
C ALA A 28 7.40 1.20 8.12
N ALA A 29 7.71 0.89 6.86
CA ALA A 29 8.87 1.43 6.17
C ALA A 29 8.86 2.97 6.10
N ILE A 30 7.70 3.58 5.81
CA ILE A 30 7.53 5.05 5.78
C ILE A 30 7.75 5.65 7.18
N ARG A 31 7.28 4.98 8.25
CA ARG A 31 7.43 5.46 9.63
C ARG A 31 8.90 5.50 10.07
N TYR A 32 9.73 4.59 9.58
CA TYR A 32 11.16 4.58 9.88
C TYR A 32 11.98 5.58 9.04
N LEU A 33 11.37 6.25 8.05
CA LEU A 33 12.06 7.30 7.30
C LEU A 33 12.27 8.54 8.18
N PRO A 34 13.50 9.06 8.24
CA PRO A 34 13.80 10.18 9.11
C PRO A 34 13.07 11.46 8.63
N PRO A 35 12.72 12.38 9.54
CA PRO A 35 12.04 13.63 9.20
C PRO A 35 12.97 14.53 8.38
N VAL A 36 12.43 15.22 7.37
CA VAL A 36 13.22 16.09 6.49
C VAL A 36 13.77 17.29 7.28
N PRO A 37 15.09 17.46 7.41
CA PRO A 37 15.66 18.58 8.13
C PRO A 37 15.61 19.87 7.29
N PRO A 38 15.73 21.04 7.94
CA PRO A 38 15.83 22.31 7.23
C PRO A 38 16.99 22.29 6.24
N ARG A 39 16.72 22.67 4.98
CA ARG A 39 17.70 22.61 3.90
C ARG A 39 18.94 23.46 4.17
N ALA A 40 18.79 24.53 4.94
CA ALA A 40 19.87 25.43 5.36
C ALA A 40 20.92 24.77 6.28
N TRP A 41 20.61 23.59 6.84
CA TRP A 41 21.48 22.88 7.78
C TRP A 41 22.30 21.76 7.11
N LEU A 42 22.22 21.64 5.78
CA LEU A 42 22.80 20.52 5.03
C LEU A 42 23.92 20.99 4.11
N GLY A 43 25.07 20.33 4.20
CA GLY A 43 26.09 20.39 3.15
C GLY A 43 25.62 19.66 1.87
N PRO A 44 26.40 19.73 0.77
CA PRO A 44 26.03 19.15 -0.51
C PRO A 44 25.74 17.64 -0.45
N ALA A 45 26.55 16.88 0.29
CA ALA A 45 26.39 15.44 0.44
C ALA A 45 25.12 15.08 1.23
N GLN A 46 24.83 15.81 2.31
CA GLN A 46 23.62 15.60 3.10
C GLN A 46 22.38 16.00 2.28
N THR A 47 22.47 17.06 1.49
CA THR A 47 21.38 17.49 0.60
C THR A 47 21.00 16.39 -0.40
N GLN A 48 21.99 15.73 -1.03
CA GLN A 48 21.74 14.61 -1.95
C GLN A 48 21.12 13.39 -1.25
N TYR A 49 21.62 13.04 -0.05
CA TYR A 49 21.04 11.97 0.76
C TYR A 49 19.56 12.24 1.07
N TRP A 50 19.23 13.45 1.51
CA TRP A 50 17.85 13.83 1.84
C TRP A 50 16.93 13.89 0.63
N LEU A 51 17.43 14.34 -0.53
CA LEU A 51 16.70 14.24 -1.80
C LEU A 51 16.34 12.79 -2.13
N ARG A 52 17.26 11.84 -1.95
CA ARG A 52 16.96 10.41 -2.12
C ARG A 52 15.92 9.92 -1.11
N MET A 53 16.02 10.30 0.15
CA MET A 53 15.02 9.91 1.17
C MET A 53 13.63 10.47 0.86
N MET A 54 13.54 11.71 0.37
CA MET A 54 12.27 12.30 -0.06
C MET A 54 11.68 11.58 -1.28
N LEU A 55 12.52 11.19 -2.24
CA LEU A 55 12.07 10.39 -3.39
C LEU A 55 11.51 9.04 -2.93
N ILE A 56 12.22 8.33 -2.05
CA ILE A 56 11.75 7.05 -1.49
C ILE A 56 10.41 7.25 -0.76
N ARG A 57 10.28 8.31 0.05
CA ARG A 57 9.02 8.63 0.73
C ARG A 57 7.87 8.88 -0.25
N SER A 58 8.14 9.62 -1.32
CA SER A 58 7.16 9.90 -2.39
C SER A 58 6.70 8.62 -3.07
N GLU A 59 7.63 7.78 -3.52
CA GLU A 59 7.29 6.52 -4.20
C GLU A 59 6.57 5.55 -3.27
N ALA A 60 6.98 5.45 -2.01
CA ALA A 60 6.29 4.66 -1.00
C ALA A 60 4.85 5.16 -0.77
N SER A 61 4.63 6.47 -0.73
CA SER A 61 3.29 7.04 -0.58
C SER A 61 2.38 6.74 -1.79
N LYS A 62 2.94 6.77 -3.01
CA LYS A 62 2.21 6.39 -4.23
C LYS A 62 1.82 4.92 -4.22
N ALA A 63 2.77 4.04 -3.89
CA ALA A 63 2.53 2.61 -3.78
C ALA A 63 1.47 2.29 -2.71
N HIS A 64 1.47 3.00 -1.57
CA HIS A 64 0.44 2.85 -0.55
C HIS A 64 -0.96 3.21 -1.08
N ALA A 65 -1.07 4.33 -1.79
CA ALA A 65 -2.32 4.74 -2.41
C ALA A 65 -2.81 3.74 -3.48
N GLU A 66 -1.90 3.13 -4.24
CA GLU A 66 -2.22 2.07 -5.21
C GLU A 66 -2.73 0.81 -4.53
N LEU A 67 -2.05 0.35 -3.48
CA LEU A 67 -2.49 -0.80 -2.69
C LEU A 67 -3.86 -0.56 -2.05
N GLY A 68 -4.12 0.65 -1.53
CA GLY A 68 -5.43 1.04 -1.00
C GLY A 68 -6.53 0.95 -2.06
N ARG A 69 -6.26 1.39 -3.29
CA ARG A 69 -7.20 1.23 -4.43
C ARG A 69 -7.44 -0.24 -4.77
N ALA A 70 -6.39 -1.07 -4.76
CA ALA A 70 -6.52 -2.51 -5.02
C ALA A 70 -7.35 -3.22 -3.95
N VAL A 71 -7.16 -2.88 -2.66
CA VAL A 71 -7.98 -3.38 -1.55
C VAL A 71 -9.45 -2.96 -1.69
N ALA A 72 -9.71 -1.71 -2.07
CA ALA A 72 -11.09 -1.25 -2.30
C ALA A 72 -11.77 -2.03 -3.44
N ALA A 73 -11.04 -2.30 -4.52
CA ALA A 73 -11.53 -3.07 -5.65
C ALA A 73 -11.87 -4.53 -5.26
N THR A 74 -11.05 -5.18 -4.43
CA THR A 74 -11.35 -6.54 -3.96
C THR A 74 -12.59 -6.58 -3.06
N ILE A 75 -12.79 -5.60 -2.17
CA ILE A 75 -14.01 -5.47 -1.35
C ILE A 75 -15.25 -5.29 -2.23
N GLN A 76 -15.16 -4.46 -3.28
CA GLN A 76 -16.26 -4.27 -4.22
C GLN A 76 -16.59 -5.55 -5.01
N ALA A 77 -15.57 -6.31 -5.40
CA ALA A 77 -15.76 -7.61 -6.07
C ALA A 77 -16.40 -8.64 -5.12
N GLU A 78 -15.96 -8.70 -3.86
CA GLU A 78 -16.55 -9.56 -2.82
C GLU A 78 -18.03 -9.24 -2.61
N THR A 79 -18.38 -7.97 -2.42
CA THR A 79 -19.77 -7.52 -2.20
C THR A 79 -20.65 -7.78 -3.40
N THR A 80 -20.15 -7.55 -4.62
CA THR A 80 -20.88 -7.85 -5.86
C THR A 80 -21.17 -9.34 -6.00
N MET A 81 -20.22 -10.22 -5.69
CA MET A 81 -20.43 -11.66 -5.75
C MET A 81 -21.31 -12.17 -4.59
N ALA A 82 -21.24 -11.54 -3.41
CA ALA A 82 -22.08 -11.88 -2.27
C ALA A 82 -23.56 -11.51 -2.48
N GLY A 83 -23.85 -10.39 -3.17
CA GLY A 83 -25.20 -9.87 -3.37
C GLY A 83 -26.03 -10.48 -4.51
N ARG A 84 -25.44 -11.30 -5.39
CA ARG A 84 -26.16 -11.98 -6.50
C ARG A 84 -26.89 -13.28 -6.06
N GLY A 85 -27.48 -13.27 -4.86
CA GLY A 85 -28.25 -14.38 -4.29
C GLY A 85 -29.71 -14.34 -4.69
#